data_AF-A0A5C9CPA2-F1
#
_entry.id   AF-A0A5C9CPA2-F1
#
_cell.length_a   1.000
_cell.length_b   1.000
_cell.length_c   1.000
_cell.angle_alpha   90.00
_cell.angle_beta   90.00
_cell.angle_gamma   90.00
#
_symmetry.space_group_name_H-M   'P 1'
#
loop_
_entity.id
_entity.type
_entity.pdbx_description
1 polymer ?
#
loop_
_entity_poly.entity_id
_entity_poly.type
_entity_poly.pdbx_seq_one_letter_code
_entity_poly.pdbx_strand_id
1 'polypeptide(L)'
;MAVSVRMDPLMEKELEQAAKRRGITKSQFIIEAVERALGRNHPGELYLKVMQEMADYRVGQPADTVVPREPNVQKAALREKLRAKHDQESADYAQTLALRQTGSAV
;
A
#
# COMPACT_ATOMS: atom_id res chain seq x y z
N MET A 1 29.78 8.44 21.38
CA MET A 1 30.79 7.66 22.12
C MET A 1 31.17 6.46 21.26
N ALA A 2 32.46 6.21 21.00
CA ALA A 2 32.89 5.10 20.17
C ALA A 2 33.07 3.83 21.02
N VAL A 3 32.59 2.69 20.52
CA VAL A 3 32.74 1.39 21.17
C VAL A 3 33.59 0.50 20.26
N SER A 4 34.66 -0.07 20.82
CA SER A 4 35.46 -1.09 20.13
C SER A 4 35.01 -2.48 20.56
N VAL A 5 34.82 -3.37 19.58
CA VAL A 5 34.39 -4.75 19.81
C VAL A 5 35.49 -5.69 19.34
N ARG A 6 35.89 -6.64 20.20
CA ARG A 6 36.78 -7.74 19.81
C ARG A 6 35.91 -8.95 19.48
N MET A 7 36.03 -9.45 18.26
CA MET A 7 35.24 -10.56 17.73
C MET A 7 36.16 -11.63 17.14
N ASP A 8 35.66 -12.86 17.05
CA ASP A 8 36.36 -13.95 16.37
C ASP A 8 36.55 -13.59 14.88
N PRO A 9 37.75 -13.80 14.29
CA PRO A 9 38.00 -13.52 12.88
C PRO A 9 37.02 -14.19 11.90
N LEU A 10 36.48 -15.37 12.24
CA LEU A 10 35.46 -16.03 11.42
C LEU A 10 34.13 -15.30 11.49
N MET A 11 33.72 -14.92 12.70
CA MET A 11 32.48 -14.17 12.92
C MET A 11 32.53 -12.79 12.25
N GLU A 12 33.69 -12.13 12.22
CA GLU A 12 33.85 -10.86 11.51
C GLU A 12 33.60 -11.00 10.00
N LYS A 13 34.09 -12.09 9.39
CA LYS A 13 33.86 -12.37 7.96
C LYS A 13 32.38 -12.63 7.67
N GLU A 14 31.70 -13.39 8.53
CA GLU A 14 30.26 -13.64 8.39
C GLU A 14 29.45 -12.34 8.51
N LEU A 15 29.81 -11.48 9.47
CA LEU A 15 29.21 -10.17 9.63
C LEU A 15 29.41 -9.29 8.39
N GLU A 16 30.62 -9.29 7.83
CA GLU A 16 30.92 -8.52 6.61
C GLU A 16 30.11 -9.01 5.41
N GLN A 17 29.96 -10.33 5.25
CA GLN A 17 29.13 -10.90 4.20
C GLN A 17 27.65 -10.57 4.40
N ALA A 18 27.15 -10.65 5.64
CA ALA A 18 25.76 -10.34 5.96
C ALA A 18 25.44 -8.86 5.71
N ALA A 19 26.34 -7.95 6.10
CA ALA A 19 26.24 -6.53 5.83
C ALA A 19 26.26 -6.25 4.31
N LYS A 20 27.17 -6.89 3.57
CA LYS A 20 27.27 -6.77 2.11
C LYS A 20 26.01 -7.25 1.39
N ARG A 21 25.40 -8.36 1.81
CA ARG A 21 24.13 -8.87 1.24
C ARG A 21 22.98 -7.88 1.41
N ARG A 22 23.01 -7.08 2.49
CA ARG A 22 22.00 -6.06 2.79
C ARG A 22 22.37 -4.67 2.27
N GLY A 23 23.55 -4.51 1.66
CA GLY A 23 24.03 -3.21 1.15
C GLY A 23 24.36 -2.18 2.25
N ILE A 24 24.58 -2.62 3.49
CA ILE A 24 24.87 -1.75 4.64
C ILE A 24 26.31 -1.94 5.14
N THR A 25 26.80 -0.99 5.94
CA THR A 25 28.15 -1.08 6.52
C THR A 25 28.21 -2.00 7.73
N LYS A 26 29.43 -2.46 8.09
CA LYS A 26 29.65 -3.31 9.27
C LYS A 26 29.13 -2.66 10.56
N SER A 27 29.36 -1.36 10.73
CA SER A 27 28.88 -0.62 11.91
C SER A 27 27.36 -0.51 11.96
N GLN A 28 26.70 -0.25 10.83
CA GLN A 28 25.23 -0.20 10.74
C GLN A 28 24.60 -1.55 11.06
N PHE A 29 25.18 -2.65 10.57
CA PHE A 29 24.71 -3.99 10.88
C PHE A 29 24.78 -4.29 12.38
N ILE A 30 25.88 -3.90 13.05
CA ILE A 30 26.03 -4.06 14.51
C ILE A 30 24.99 -3.24 15.26
N ILE A 31 24.79 -1.97 14.86
CA ILE A 31 23.81 -1.09 15.49
C ILE A 31 22.41 -1.71 15.39
N GLU A 32 21.99 -2.15 14.19
CA GLU A 32 20.69 -2.78 14.00
C GLU A 32 20.53 -4.06 14.83
N ALA A 33 21.58 -4.89 14.91
CA ALA A 33 21.56 -6.11 15.71
C ALA A 33 21.41 -5.81 17.20
N VAL A 34 22.10 -4.78 17.70
CA VAL A 34 21.98 -4.32 19.09
C VAL A 34 20.61 -3.70 19.35
N GLU A 35 20.12 -2.85 18.47
CA GLU A 35 18.78 -2.27 18.57
C GLU A 35 17.69 -3.34 18.58
N ARG A 36 17.85 -4.39 17.75
CA ARG A 36 16.97 -5.56 17.75
C ARG A 36 17.07 -6.34 19.05
N ALA A 37 18.28 -6.57 19.58
CA ALA A 37 18.49 -7.27 20.85
C ALA A 37 17.95 -6.48 22.05
N LEU A 38 17.98 -5.14 21.98
CA LEU A 38 17.41 -4.23 22.98
C LEU A 38 15.91 -3.97 22.79
N GLY A 39 15.26 -4.63 21.82
CA GLY A 39 13.81 -4.50 21.58
C GLY A 39 13.37 -3.17 20.96
N ARG A 40 14.29 -2.33 20.47
CA ARG A 40 13.97 -1.03 19.87
C ARG A 40 13.53 -1.09 18.41
N ASN A 41 13.61 -2.27 17.79
CA ASN A 41 13.16 -2.55 16.43
C ASN A 41 12.39 -3.87 16.39
N HIS A 42 11.20 -3.91 17.02
CA HIS A 42 10.30 -5.05 16.87
C HIS A 42 9.64 -5.02 15.48
N PRO A 43 9.99 -5.91 14.54
CA PRO A 43 9.26 -6.01 13.27
C PRO A 43 7.79 -6.36 13.50
N GLY A 44 7.48 -7.00 14.63
CA GLY A 44 6.11 -7.27 15.07
C GLY A 44 5.30 -6.02 15.42
N GLU A 45 5.91 -4.99 16.00
CA GLU A 45 5.21 -3.71 16.28
C GLU A 45 4.95 -2.95 14.99
N LEU A 46 5.90 -2.96 14.05
CA LEU A 46 5.69 -2.46 12.69
C LEU A 46 4.55 -3.22 11.99
N TYR A 47 4.51 -4.54 12.11
CA TYR A 47 3.43 -5.36 11.56
C TYR A 47 2.07 -5.04 12.19
N LEU A 48 2.00 -4.90 13.52
CA LEU A 48 0.79 -4.50 14.24
C LEU A 48 0.34 -3.10 13.85
N LYS A 49 1.28 -2.16 13.69
CA LYS A 49 1.00 -0.80 13.25
C LYS A 49 0.47 -0.76 11.82
N VAL A 50 1.08 -1.51 10.90
CA VAL A 50 0.59 -1.64 9.51
C VAL A 50 -0.77 -2.33 9.48
N MET A 51 -0.99 -3.36 10.28
CA MET A 51 -2.29 -4.03 10.39
C MET A 51 -3.37 -3.07 10.92
N GLN A 52 -3.05 -2.23 11.91
CA GLN A 52 -3.96 -1.20 12.42
C GLN A 52 -4.25 -0.13 11.37
N GLU A 53 -3.22 0.37 10.67
CA GLU A 53 -3.37 1.38 9.62
C GLU A 53 -4.15 0.83 8.40
N MET A 54 -4.00 -0.46 8.09
CA MET A 54 -4.77 -1.14 7.05
C MET A 54 -6.16 -1.58 7.50
N ALA A 55 -6.43 -1.69 8.81
CA ALA A 55 -7.76 -2.00 9.33
C ALA A 55 -8.76 -0.87 9.06
N ASP A 56 -8.27 0.37 8.94
CA ASP A 56 -9.06 1.53 8.52
C ASP A 56 -9.32 1.55 7.00
N TYR A 57 -8.60 0.74 6.21
CA TYR A 57 -8.83 0.61 4.77
C TYR A 57 -9.98 -0.40 4.49
N ARG A 58 -11.20 -0.01 4.85
CA ARG A 58 -12.40 -0.77 4.49
C ARG A 58 -12.78 -0.51 3.03
N VAL A 59 -12.47 -1.47 2.17
CA VAL A 59 -12.99 -1.51 0.79
C VAL A 59 -14.51 -1.66 0.86
N GLY A 60 -15.24 -0.56 0.60
CA GLY A 60 -16.70 -0.54 0.58
C GLY A 60 -17.37 0.28 1.69
N GLN A 61 -16.64 1.03 2.51
CA GLN A 61 -17.28 1.95 3.46
C GLN A 61 -17.88 3.15 2.68
N PRO A 62 -19.20 3.41 2.77
CA PRO A 62 -19.80 4.59 2.15
C PRO A 62 -19.16 5.83 2.78
N ALA A 63 -18.83 6.79 1.93
CA ALA A 63 -18.04 7.98 2.23
C ALA A 63 -18.80 9.01 3.11
N ASP A 64 -19.41 8.59 4.21
CA ASP A 64 -20.21 9.48 5.08
C ASP A 64 -19.37 10.26 6.10
N THR A 65 -18.05 10.11 6.11
CA THR A 65 -17.15 10.91 6.98
C THR A 65 -16.05 11.63 6.21
N VAL A 66 -16.27 11.91 4.93
CA VAL A 66 -15.41 12.84 4.19
C VAL A 66 -15.99 14.24 4.39
N VAL A 67 -15.30 15.03 5.24
CA VAL A 67 -15.50 16.49 5.32
C VAL A 67 -15.66 17.04 3.90
N PRO A 68 -16.69 17.86 3.58
CA PRO A 68 -16.95 18.30 2.21
C PRO A 68 -15.76 19.11 1.70
N ARG A 69 -14.80 18.45 1.06
CA ARG A 69 -13.75 19.13 0.33
C ARG A 69 -14.41 19.57 -0.96
N GLU A 70 -14.67 20.87 -1.07
CA GLU A 70 -15.25 21.43 -2.28
C GLU A 70 -14.52 20.86 -3.51
N PRO A 71 -15.25 20.22 -4.43
CA PRO A 71 -14.62 19.62 -5.59
C PRO A 71 -13.99 20.75 -6.38
N ASN A 72 -12.65 20.73 -6.50
CA ASN A 72 -11.93 21.56 -7.46
C ASN A 72 -12.68 21.48 -8.81
N VAL A 73 -12.92 22.62 -9.46
CA VAL A 73 -13.72 22.77 -10.70
C VAL A 73 -13.39 21.69 -11.73
N GLN A 74 -12.11 21.30 -11.85
CA GLN A 74 -11.67 20.23 -12.74
C GLN A 74 -12.26 18.84 -12.39
N LYS A 75 -12.35 18.51 -11.10
CA LYS A 75 -12.96 17.26 -10.64
C LYS A 75 -14.47 17.24 -10.87
N ALA A 76 -15.16 18.38 -10.74
CA ALA A 76 -16.58 18.48 -11.04
C ALA A 76 -16.85 18.21 -12.52
N ALA A 77 -16.10 18.86 -13.42
CA ALA A 77 -16.21 18.65 -14.86
C ALA A 77 -15.89 17.20 -15.28
N LEU A 78 -14.90 16.57 -14.63
CA LEU A 78 -14.58 15.16 -14.89
C LEU A 78 -15.72 14.23 -14.47
N ARG A 79 -16.36 14.48 -13.33
CA ARG A 79 -17.49 13.67 -12.85
C ARG A 79 -18.71 13.80 -13.77
N GLU A 80 -18.97 14.99 -14.30
CA GLU A 80 -20.04 15.21 -15.26
C GLU A 80 -19.82 14.43 -16.55
N LYS A 81 -18.61 14.49 -17.12
CA LYS A 81 -18.24 13.70 -18.31
C LYS A 81 -18.37 12.20 -18.08
N LEU A 82 -17.95 11.71 -16.92
CA LEU A 82 -18.06 10.30 -16.57
C LEU A 82 -19.52 9.84 -16.44
N ARG A 83 -20.39 10.68 -15.86
CA ARG A 83 -21.83 10.39 -15.79
C ARG A 83 -22.44 10.32 -17.19
N ALA A 84 -22.17 11.31 -18.03
CA ALA A 84 -22.69 11.32 -19.40
C ALA A 84 -22.26 10.08 -20.20
N LYS A 85 -21.01 9.63 -20.04
CA LYS A 85 -20.53 8.40 -20.68
C LYS A 85 -21.26 7.16 -20.15
N HIS A 86 -21.45 7.08 -18.84
CA HIS A 86 -22.14 5.97 -18.20
C HIS A 86 -23.62 5.88 -18.67
N ASP A 87 -24.29 7.02 -18.80
CA ASP A 87 -25.68 7.06 -19.27
C ASP A 87 -25.77 6.59 -20.74
N GLN A 88 -24.84 7.00 -21.59
CA GLN A 88 -24.74 6.52 -22.97
C GLN A 88 -24.50 5.00 -23.03
N GLU A 89 -23.50 4.50 -22.30
CA GLU A 89 -23.20 3.07 -22.24
C GLU A 89 -24.40 2.25 -21.72
N SER A 90 -25.15 2.79 -20.76
CA SER A 90 -26.35 2.14 -20.23
C SER A 90 -27.50 2.11 -21.24
N ALA A 91 -27.67 3.17 -22.03
CA ALA A 91 -28.69 3.25 -23.07
C ALA A 91 -28.35 2.30 -24.24
N ASP A 92 -27.09 2.26 -24.65
CA ASP A 92 -26.59 1.35 -25.68
C ASP A 92 -26.79 -0.11 -25.24
N TYR A 93 -26.45 -0.42 -23.98
CA TYR A 93 -26.67 -1.73 -23.41
C TYR A 93 -28.16 -2.12 -23.39
N ALA A 94 -29.05 -1.20 -22.99
CA ALA A 94 -30.49 -1.42 -23.02
C ALA A 94 -31.01 -1.71 -24.44
N GLN A 95 -30.50 -1.02 -25.47
CA GLN A 95 -30.84 -1.30 -26.87
C GLN A 95 -30.36 -2.68 -27.31
N THR A 96 -29.15 -3.10 -26.91
CA THR A 96 -28.67 -4.46 -27.23
C THR A 96 -29.51 -5.55 -26.59
N LEU A 97 -30.02 -5.33 -25.37
CA LEU A 97 -30.93 -6.26 -24.70
C LEU A 97 -32.28 -6.32 -25.41
N ALA A 98 -32.84 -5.18 -25.80
CA ALA A 98 -34.11 -5.12 -26.53
C ALA A 98 -34.04 -5.87 -27.87
N LEU A 99 -32.96 -5.69 -28.64
CA LEU A 99 -32.73 -6.40 -29.90
C LEU A 99 -32.63 -7.92 -29.71
N ARG A 100 -31.98 -8.38 -28.62
CA ARG A 100 -31.90 -9.81 -28.29
C ARG A 100 -33.26 -10.39 -27.91
N GLN A 101 -34.09 -9.63 -27.20
CA GLN A 101 -35.45 -10.06 -26.84
C GLN A 101 -36.35 -10.16 -28.08
N THR A 102 -36.31 -9.18 -28.98
CA THR A 102 -37.10 -9.20 -30.23
C THR A 102 -36.60 -10.24 -31.24
N GLY A 103 -35.29 -10.52 -31.26
CA GLY A 103 -34.69 -11.55 -32.10
C GLY A 103 -34.92 -12.99 -31.60
N SER A 104 -35.43 -13.18 -30.38
CA SER A 104 -35.78 -14.49 -29.82
C SER A 104 -37.24 -14.90 -30.08
N ALA A 105 -38.00 -14.10 -30.83
CA ALA A 105 -39.43 -14.30 -31.12
C ALA A 105 -39.73 -14.68 -32.59
N VAL A 106 -38.79 -15.33 -33.27
CA VAL A 106 -38.97 -16.01 -34.57
C VAL A 106 -38.36 -17.39 -34.47
#